data_AF-A0A6M1T882-F1
#
_entry.id   AF-A0A6M1T882-F1
#
_cell.length_a   1.000
_cell.length_b   1.000
_cell.length_c   1.000
_cell.angle_alpha   90.00
_cell.angle_beta   90.00
_cell.angle_gamma   90.00
#
_symmetry.space_group_name_H-M   'P 1'
#
loop_
_entity.id
_entity.type
_entity.pdbx_description
1 polymer ?
#
loop_
_entity_poly.entity_id
_entity_poly.type
_entity_poly.pdbx_seq_one_letter_code
_entity_poly.pdbx_strand_id
1 'polypeptide(L)'
;MVHQFTKENIDAIAEVLNTKAKPLGDDVFRLEVINEEDNRKLALEIHLGLDANGEAMNMVSVYAQNTFLQLHNCTAFIASDMLKQVTFFGRSGERTSGLIVETGAGCSLYSNVSETILNSDFTQLPEDLMMCAIALSLTESVDLDDFSFDEDA
;
A
#
# COMPACT_ATOMS: atom_id res chain seq x y z
N MET A 1 4.36 -10.35 -6.65
CA MET A 1 3.97 -9.83 -7.97
C MET A 1 3.27 -8.51 -7.73
N VAL A 2 3.32 -7.55 -8.67
CA VAL A 2 2.62 -6.27 -8.52
C VAL A 2 1.19 -6.48 -8.96
N HIS A 3 0.24 -5.98 -8.18
CA HIS A 3 -1.18 -6.14 -8.46
C HIS A 3 -1.86 -4.77 -8.54
N GLN A 4 -2.78 -4.65 -9.50
CA GLN A 4 -3.75 -3.55 -9.53
C GLN A 4 -4.88 -3.81 -8.55
N PHE A 5 -5.59 -2.76 -8.18
CA PHE A 5 -6.79 -2.90 -7.36
C PHE A 5 -7.97 -3.40 -8.19
N THR A 6 -8.18 -4.72 -8.15
CA THR A 6 -9.42 -5.38 -8.60
C THR A 6 -10.03 -6.11 -7.42
N LYS A 7 -11.32 -6.48 -7.50
CA LYS A 7 -12.00 -7.20 -6.41
C LYS A 7 -11.31 -8.52 -6.08
N GLU A 8 -10.82 -9.23 -7.10
CA GLU A 8 -10.06 -10.48 -6.97
C GLU A 8 -8.72 -10.27 -6.26
N ASN A 9 -8.07 -9.14 -6.52
CA ASN A 9 -6.79 -8.80 -5.90
C ASN A 9 -6.94 -8.34 -4.44
N ILE A 10 -8.14 -7.89 -4.01
CA ILE A 10 -8.42 -7.62 -2.59
C ILE A 10 -8.36 -8.92 -1.76
N ASP A 11 -8.79 -10.05 -2.32
CA ASP A 11 -8.72 -11.33 -1.62
C ASP A 11 -7.27 -11.77 -1.37
N ALA A 12 -6.35 -11.47 -2.29
CA ALA A 12 -4.91 -11.73 -2.10
C ALA A 12 -4.32 -10.90 -0.94
N ILE A 13 -4.78 -9.65 -0.77
CA ILE A 13 -4.41 -8.80 0.37
C ILE A 13 -4.93 -9.43 1.68
N ALA A 14 -6.20 -9.86 1.68
CA ALA A 14 -6.83 -10.47 2.85
C ALA A 14 -6.14 -11.77 3.26
N GLU A 15 -5.76 -12.61 2.29
CA GLU A 15 -5.02 -13.85 2.52
C GLU A 15 -3.67 -13.59 3.19
N VAL A 16 -2.84 -12.69 2.63
CA VAL A 16 -1.53 -12.37 3.22
C VAL A 16 -1.66 -11.76 4.62
N LEU A 17 -2.68 -10.92 4.86
CA LEU A 17 -2.92 -10.29 6.16
C LEU A 17 -3.67 -11.20 7.16
N ASN A 18 -3.93 -12.47 6.81
CA ASN A 18 -4.66 -13.43 7.62
C ASN A 18 -6.02 -12.89 8.12
N THR A 19 -6.74 -12.18 7.26
CA THR A 19 -8.02 -11.55 7.59
C THR A 19 -9.05 -11.81 6.47
N LYS A 20 -10.19 -11.14 6.55
CA LYS A 20 -11.24 -11.18 5.53
C LYS A 20 -11.58 -9.77 5.10
N ALA A 21 -11.67 -9.55 3.80
CA ALA A 21 -12.22 -8.32 3.26
C ALA A 21 -13.73 -8.28 3.49
N LYS A 22 -14.20 -7.22 4.16
CA LYS A 22 -15.61 -6.91 4.37
C LYS A 22 -15.99 -5.77 3.41
N PRO A 23 -16.84 -5.98 2.40
CA PRO A 23 -17.30 -4.89 1.56
C PRO A 23 -18.15 -3.90 2.35
N LEU A 24 -17.92 -2.61 2.13
CA LEU A 24 -18.67 -1.48 2.69
C LEU A 24 -19.27 -0.66 1.54
N GLY A 25 -20.32 -1.20 0.92
CA GLY A 25 -20.81 -0.70 -0.37
C GLY A 25 -20.11 -1.41 -1.53
N ASP A 26 -20.07 -0.75 -2.70
CA ASP A 26 -19.62 -1.38 -3.94
C ASP A 26 -18.11 -1.29 -4.17
N ASP A 27 -17.49 -0.21 -3.68
CA ASP A 27 -16.12 0.20 -4.02
C ASP A 27 -15.19 0.36 -2.81
N VAL A 28 -15.67 0.05 -1.60
CA VAL A 28 -14.87 0.13 -0.38
C VAL A 28 -14.77 -1.25 0.27
N PHE A 29 -13.54 -1.65 0.62
CA PHE A 29 -13.26 -2.90 1.31
C PHE A 29 -12.53 -2.63 2.61
N ARG A 30 -13.06 -3.18 3.71
CA ARG A 30 -12.45 -3.07 5.04
C ARG A 30 -11.88 -4.39 5.51
N LEU A 31 -10.63 -4.37 5.93
CA LEU A 31 -9.90 -5.50 6.50
C LEU A 31 -9.55 -5.15 7.95
N GLU A 32 -9.72 -6.09 8.87
CA GLU A 32 -9.38 -5.90 10.29
C GLU A 32 -8.23 -6.83 10.65
N VAL A 33 -7.08 -6.27 10.98
CA VAL A 33 -5.88 -7.02 11.35
C VAL A 33 -5.73 -6.93 12.87
N ILE A 34 -5.65 -8.08 13.52
CA ILE A 34 -5.62 -8.20 14.98
C ILE A 34 -4.42 -9.06 15.37
N ASN A 35 -3.61 -8.55 16.27
CA ASN A 35 -2.56 -9.28 16.95
C ASN A 35 -2.91 -9.33 18.44
N GLU A 36 -3.43 -10.48 18.88
CA GLU A 36 -3.86 -10.69 20.26
C GLU A 36 -2.69 -10.76 21.24
N GLU A 37 -1.53 -11.28 20.79
CA GLU A 37 -0.33 -11.44 21.63
C GLU A 37 0.19 -10.09 22.13
N ASP A 38 0.24 -9.09 21.23
CA ASP A 38 0.72 -7.74 21.55
C ASP A 38 -0.42 -6.75 21.88
N ASN A 39 -1.68 -7.23 21.91
CA ASN A 39 -2.87 -6.38 22.04
C ASN A 39 -2.90 -5.22 21.01
N ARG A 40 -2.50 -5.50 19.78
CA ARG A 40 -2.50 -4.54 18.66
C ARG A 40 -3.64 -4.85 17.70
N LYS A 41 -4.20 -3.80 17.12
CA LYS A 41 -5.19 -3.92 16.05
C LYS A 41 -5.13 -2.71 15.14
N LEU A 42 -5.44 -2.93 13.88
CA LEU A 42 -5.72 -1.88 12.91
C LEU A 42 -6.88 -2.28 12.01
N ALA A 43 -7.52 -1.28 11.44
CA ALA A 43 -8.41 -1.48 10.30
C ALA A 43 -7.78 -0.82 9.07
N LEU A 44 -7.78 -1.57 7.98
CA LEU A 44 -7.35 -1.15 6.65
C LEU A 44 -8.61 -0.95 5.81
N GLU A 45 -8.73 0.20 5.16
CA GLU A 45 -9.76 0.46 4.16
C GLU A 45 -9.13 0.73 2.81
N ILE A 46 -9.67 0.09 1.79
CA ILE A 46 -9.26 0.23 0.39
C ILE A 46 -10.46 0.80 -0.36
N HIS A 47 -10.31 2.03 -0.85
CA HIS A 47 -11.30 2.73 -1.66
C HIS A 47 -10.87 2.62 -3.13
N LEU A 48 -11.75 2.06 -3.96
CA LEU A 48 -11.55 1.88 -5.39
C LEU A 48 -12.23 3.00 -6.17
N GLY A 49 -11.52 3.61 -7.10
CA GLY A 49 -12.10 4.59 -8.03
C GLY A 49 -12.83 5.77 -7.35
N LEU A 50 -12.31 6.24 -6.21
CA LEU A 50 -12.86 7.40 -5.51
C LEU A 50 -12.79 8.64 -6.41
N ASP A 51 -13.94 9.21 -6.77
CA ASP A 51 -14.00 10.47 -7.51
C ASP A 51 -13.66 11.65 -6.60
N ALA A 52 -12.63 12.39 -6.97
CA ALA A 52 -12.29 13.67 -6.38
C ALA A 52 -12.19 14.73 -7.47
N ASN A 53 -13.24 15.54 -7.62
CA ASN A 53 -13.33 16.61 -8.61
C ASN A 53 -13.26 16.11 -10.07
N GLY A 54 -13.83 14.94 -10.36
CA GLY A 54 -13.81 14.34 -11.70
C GLY A 54 -12.53 13.58 -12.03
N GLU A 55 -11.62 13.41 -11.07
CA GLU A 55 -10.46 12.52 -11.17
C GLU A 55 -10.71 11.29 -10.28
N ALA A 56 -10.74 10.10 -10.90
CA ALA A 56 -10.84 8.85 -10.16
C ALA A 56 -9.48 8.46 -9.58
N MET A 57 -9.44 8.12 -8.29
CA MET A 57 -8.23 7.61 -7.65
C MET A 57 -8.51 6.47 -6.68
N ASN A 58 -7.56 5.56 -6.53
CA ASN A 58 -7.59 4.61 -5.43
C ASN A 58 -6.96 5.24 -4.19
N MET A 59 -7.51 4.92 -3.02
CA MET A 59 -7.00 5.41 -1.74
C MET A 59 -6.97 4.29 -0.71
N VAL A 60 -5.88 4.21 0.04
CA VAL A 60 -5.73 3.25 1.13
C VAL A 60 -5.64 4.01 2.45
N SER A 61 -6.45 3.62 3.42
CA SER A 61 -6.49 4.24 4.74
C SER A 61 -6.25 3.20 5.85
N VAL A 62 -5.43 3.53 6.84
CA VAL A 62 -5.17 2.69 8.02
C VAL A 62 -5.59 3.43 9.27
N TYR A 63 -6.49 2.82 10.01
CA TYR A 63 -6.95 3.23 11.33
C TYR A 63 -6.27 2.35 12.37
N ALA A 64 -5.22 2.87 13.01
CA ALA A 64 -4.54 2.20 14.12
C ALA A 64 -4.84 2.91 15.45
N GLN A 65 -4.38 2.35 16.56
CA GLN A 65 -4.74 2.83 17.90
C GLN A 65 -4.37 4.30 18.16
N ASN A 66 -3.27 4.78 17.59
CA ASN A 66 -2.71 6.11 17.84
C ASN A 66 -2.45 6.92 16.56
N THR A 67 -2.83 6.39 15.39
CA THR A 67 -2.55 7.04 14.12
C THR A 67 -3.63 6.73 13.09
N PHE A 68 -3.80 7.68 12.19
CA PHE A 68 -4.61 7.55 10.99
C PHE A 68 -3.71 7.90 9.80
N LEU A 69 -3.49 6.93 8.92
CA LEU A 69 -2.60 7.07 7.76
C LEU A 69 -3.42 6.94 6.49
N GLN A 70 -3.13 7.77 5.50
CA GLN A 70 -3.75 7.68 4.18
C GLN A 70 -2.69 7.73 3.09
N LEU A 71 -2.82 6.84 2.11
CA LEU A 71 -2.06 6.86 0.88
C LEU A 71 -3.03 7.17 -0.27
N HIS A 72 -2.91 8.38 -0.81
CA HIS A 72 -3.69 8.87 -1.93
C HIS A 72 -3.02 8.46 -3.24
N ASN A 73 -3.78 8.40 -4.33
CA ASN A 73 -3.29 7.97 -5.63
C ASN A 73 -2.51 6.63 -5.55
N CYS A 74 -3.08 5.67 -4.82
CA CYS A 74 -2.46 4.37 -4.63
C CYS A 74 -2.58 3.57 -5.93
N THR A 75 -1.51 3.51 -6.71
CA THR A 75 -1.55 2.94 -8.06
C THR A 75 -1.49 1.41 -8.04
N ALA A 76 -0.75 0.83 -7.09
CA ALA A 76 -0.55 -0.60 -7.01
C ALA A 76 -0.19 -1.07 -5.60
N PHE A 77 -0.13 -2.39 -5.45
CA PHE A 77 0.36 -3.03 -4.23
C PHE A 77 1.17 -4.28 -4.52
N ILE A 78 1.94 -4.69 -3.50
CA ILE A 78 2.68 -5.95 -3.46
C ILE A 78 2.25 -6.69 -2.20
N ALA A 79 1.60 -7.84 -2.37
CA ALA A 79 1.29 -8.75 -1.28
C ALA A 79 2.39 -9.82 -1.19
N SER A 80 3.02 -9.97 -0.03
CA SER A 80 4.15 -10.89 0.19
C SER A 80 3.90 -11.78 1.40
N ASP A 81 3.60 -13.05 1.16
CA ASP A 81 3.48 -14.04 2.23
C ASP A 81 4.81 -14.28 2.95
N MET A 82 5.94 -14.21 2.23
CA MET A 82 7.28 -14.36 2.82
C MET A 82 7.60 -13.27 3.84
N LEU A 83 7.21 -12.03 3.53
CA LEU A 83 7.42 -10.87 4.42
C LEU A 83 6.25 -10.66 5.40
N LYS A 84 5.17 -11.43 5.24
CA LYS A 84 3.95 -11.32 6.05
C LYS A 84 3.39 -9.89 6.09
N GLN A 85 3.48 -9.20 4.95
CA GLN A 85 3.05 -7.81 4.80
C GLN A 85 2.48 -7.54 3.40
N VAL A 86 1.73 -6.44 3.30
CA VAL A 86 1.29 -5.84 2.05
C VAL A 86 1.86 -4.43 1.95
N THR A 87 2.55 -4.14 0.86
CA THR A 87 3.09 -2.82 0.54
C THR A 87 2.20 -2.16 -0.51
N PHE A 88 1.47 -1.14 -0.11
CA PHE A 88 0.73 -0.24 -0.99
C PHE A 88 1.64 0.89 -1.43
N PHE A 89 1.56 1.33 -2.68
CA PHE A 89 2.36 2.46 -3.13
C PHE A 89 1.67 3.26 -4.24
N GLY A 90 2.05 4.53 -4.31
CA GLY A 90 1.65 5.47 -5.35
C GLY A 90 2.88 6.25 -5.81
N ARG A 91 2.97 6.47 -7.13
CA ARG A 91 4.00 7.32 -7.74
C ARG A 91 3.39 8.63 -8.22
N SER A 92 4.14 9.71 -8.06
CA SER A 92 3.77 11.05 -8.52
C SER A 92 5.02 11.75 -9.04
N GLY A 93 5.26 11.67 -10.35
CA GLY A 93 6.55 12.04 -10.94
C GLY A 93 7.67 11.15 -10.41
N GLU A 94 8.85 11.73 -10.16
CA GLU A 94 10.05 11.02 -9.64
C GLU A 94 9.99 10.75 -8.13
N ARG A 95 8.79 10.54 -7.59
CA ARG A 95 8.56 10.36 -6.16
C ARG A 95 7.57 9.24 -5.89
N THR A 96 7.93 8.42 -4.92
CA THR A 96 7.11 7.31 -4.44
C THR A 96 6.67 7.57 -3.00
N SER A 97 5.41 7.26 -2.71
CA SER A 97 4.93 7.08 -1.35
C SER A 97 4.47 5.64 -1.18
N GLY A 98 4.77 5.02 -0.05
CA GLY A 98 4.34 3.66 0.25
C GLY A 98 3.85 3.51 1.68
N LEU A 99 2.78 2.73 1.81
CA LEU A 99 2.12 2.39 3.06
C LEU A 99 2.18 0.87 3.21
N ILE A 100 2.84 0.41 4.27
CA ILE A 100 3.03 -1.01 4.55
C ILE A 100 2.11 -1.41 5.69
N VAL A 101 1.44 -2.55 5.54
CA VAL A 101 0.60 -3.18 6.58
C VAL A 101 1.08 -4.60 6.79
N GLU A 102 1.31 -4.97 8.04
CA GLU A 102 1.83 -6.28 8.45
C GLU A 102 0.73 -7.12 9.11
N THR A 103 0.84 -8.45 9.01
CA THR A 103 -0.03 -9.41 9.74
C THR A 103 -0.06 -9.18 11.26
N GLY A 104 1.01 -8.63 11.84
CA GLY A 104 1.12 -8.30 13.26
C GLY A 104 0.37 -7.03 13.68
N ALA A 105 -0.52 -6.50 12.84
CA ALA A 105 -1.19 -5.20 13.03
C ALA A 105 -0.19 -4.02 13.17
N GLY A 106 0.96 -4.14 12.50
CA GLY A 106 1.93 -3.06 12.30
C GLY A 106 1.64 -2.30 11.01
N CYS A 107 1.97 -1.00 10.98
CA CYS A 107 1.93 -0.22 9.76
C CYS A 107 3.03 0.84 9.73
N SER A 108 3.56 1.14 8.55
CA SER A 108 4.53 2.21 8.32
C SER A 108 4.20 2.98 7.05
N LEU A 109 4.43 4.30 7.06
CA LEU A 109 4.23 5.18 5.91
C LEU A 109 5.55 5.87 5.59
N TYR A 110 5.99 5.71 4.35
CA TYR A 110 7.07 6.48 3.74
C TYR A 110 6.46 7.35 2.66
N SER A 111 6.65 8.67 2.74
CA SER A 111 6.05 9.60 1.78
C SER A 111 7.12 10.47 1.13
N ASN A 112 6.85 10.88 -0.11
CA ASN A 112 7.66 11.85 -0.84
C ASN A 112 9.11 11.38 -1.05
N VAL A 113 9.33 10.06 -1.15
CA VAL A 113 10.65 9.46 -1.31
C VAL A 113 11.08 9.64 -2.76
N SER A 114 12.26 10.25 -2.97
CA SER A 114 12.81 10.46 -4.30
C SER A 114 13.24 9.14 -4.92
N GLU A 115 13.01 8.98 -6.22
CA GLU A 115 13.55 7.85 -6.99
C GLU A 115 15.08 7.77 -6.93
N THR A 116 15.80 8.88 -6.73
CA THR A 116 17.25 8.84 -6.52
C THR A 116 17.63 8.08 -5.26
N ILE A 117 16.80 8.09 -4.22
CA ILE A 117 17.05 7.34 -2.98
C ILE A 117 16.76 5.85 -3.23
N LEU A 118 15.65 5.54 -3.89
CA LEU A 118 15.24 4.17 -4.19
C LEU A 118 16.29 3.49 -5.09
N ASN A 119 16.65 4.13 -6.21
CA ASN A 119 17.59 3.61 -7.19
C ASN A 119 19.07 3.66 -6.75
N SER A 120 19.37 3.99 -5.50
CA SER A 120 20.75 4.05 -4.99
C SER A 120 21.18 2.75 -4.32
N ASP A 121 22.49 2.55 -4.17
CA ASP A 121 23.00 1.49 -3.31
C ASP A 121 22.67 1.84 -1.86
N PHE A 122 21.70 1.14 -1.27
CA PHE A 122 21.25 1.38 0.10
C PHE A 122 22.37 1.23 1.14
N THR A 123 23.46 0.50 0.83
CA THR A 123 24.62 0.36 1.72
C THR A 123 25.48 1.63 1.78
N GLN A 124 25.29 2.54 0.82
CA GLN A 124 25.97 3.84 0.75
C GLN A 124 25.09 4.98 1.27
N LEU A 125 23.82 4.71 1.58
CA LEU A 125 22.93 5.70 2.16
C LEU A 125 23.25 5.92 3.65
N PRO A 126 22.97 7.13 4.19
CA PRO A 126 22.92 7.34 5.63
C PRO A 126 21.96 6.33 6.28
N GLU A 127 22.31 5.86 7.48
CA GLU A 127 21.54 4.85 8.23
C GLU A 127 20.06 5.26 8.38
N ASP A 128 19.80 6.55 8.59
CA ASP A 128 18.45 7.12 8.73
C ASP A 128 17.59 6.99 7.46
N LEU A 129 18.20 6.86 6.27
CA LEU A 129 17.50 6.70 4.99
C LEU A 129 17.45 5.25 4.50
N MET A 130 18.32 4.39 5.03
CA MET A 130 18.44 3.01 4.58
C MET A 130 17.12 2.24 4.70
N MET A 131 16.36 2.46 5.79
CA MET A 131 15.10 1.76 6.01
C MET A 131 14.03 2.07 4.95
N CYS A 132 13.94 3.32 4.48
CA CYS A 132 12.94 3.66 3.46
C CYS A 132 13.30 3.06 2.10
N ALA A 133 14.60 3.03 1.75
CA ALA A 133 15.09 2.42 0.53
C ALA A 133 14.81 0.90 0.54
N ILE A 134 15.13 0.22 1.64
CA ILE A 134 14.85 -1.22 1.77
C ILE A 134 13.34 -1.49 1.70
N ALA A 135 12.54 -0.76 2.48
CA ALA A 135 11.09 -0.97 2.57
C ALA A 135 10.36 -0.77 1.24
N LEU A 136 10.82 0.19 0.42
CA LEU A 136 10.22 0.51 -0.87
C LEU A 136 10.95 -0.09 -2.07
N SER A 137 12.09 -0.77 -1.90
CA SER A 137 12.85 -1.39 -3.01
C SER A 137 12.02 -2.32 -3.90
N LEU A 138 11.03 -3.01 -3.31
CA LEU A 138 10.12 -3.89 -4.06
C LEU A 138 9.28 -3.12 -5.08
N THR A 139 9.09 -1.82 -4.89
CA THR A 139 8.31 -0.94 -5.78
C THR A 139 9.10 -0.44 -7.00
N GLU A 140 10.43 -0.66 -7.04
CA GLU A 140 11.28 -0.24 -8.18
C GLU A 140 11.08 -1.09 -9.42
N SER A 141 10.88 -2.40 -9.23
CA SER A 141 10.71 -3.38 -10.31
C SER A 141 9.40 -3.25 -11.10
N VAL A 142 8.66 -2.17 -10.88
CA VAL A 142 7.34 -1.91 -11.46
C VAL A 142 7.49 -0.84 -12.54
N ASP A 143 7.53 -1.27 -13.80
CA ASP A 143 7.33 -0.36 -14.94
C ASP A 143 5.86 0.06 -14.96
N LEU A 144 5.58 1.33 -14.65
CA LEU A 144 4.22 1.85 -14.60
C LEU A 144 3.70 2.39 -15.96
N ASP A 145 4.56 2.46 -16.97
CA ASP A 145 4.25 3.06 -18.28
C ASP A 145 3.20 2.26 -19.10
N ASP A 146 2.80 1.08 -18.61
CA ASP A 146 1.75 0.23 -19.19
C ASP A 146 0.40 0.33 -18.43
N PHE A 147 0.25 1.27 -17.50
CA PHE A 147 -0.96 1.44 -16.69
C PHE A 147 -1.78 2.66 -17.13
N SER A 148 -2.59 2.49 -18.17
CA SER A 148 -3.78 3.32 -18.40
C SER A 148 -4.92 2.85 -17.50
N PHE A 149 -5.62 3.77 -16.86
CA PHE A 149 -7.01 3.53 -16.51
C PHE A 149 -7.75 3.59 -17.84
N ASP A 150 -8.11 2.45 -18.41
CA ASP A 150 -8.95 2.45 -19.60
C ASP A 150 -10.26 3.18 -19.25
N GLU A 151 -10.47 4.33 -19.89
CA GLU A 151 -11.75 5.05 -19.91
C GLU A 151 -12.75 4.23 -20.73
N ASP A 152 -13.15 3.06 -20.22
CA ASP A 152 -14.26 2.31 -20.83
C ASP A 152 -15.60 2.83 -20.27
N ALA A 153 -16.11 3.82 -21.01
CA ALA A 153 -17.49 4.17 -21.37
C ALA A 153 -18.69 3.64 -20.55
#